data_AF-A0A8J7BFG2-F1
#
_entry.id   AF-A0A8J7BFG2-F1
#
_cell.length_a   1.000
_cell.length_b   1.000
_cell.length_c   1.000
_cell.angle_alpha   90.00
_cell.angle_beta   90.00
_cell.angle_gamma   90.00
#
_symmetry.space_group_name_H-M   'P 1'
#
loop_
_entity.id
_entity.type
_entity.pdbx_description
1 polymer ?
#
loop_
_entity_poly.entity_id
_entity_poly.type
_entity_poly.pdbx_seq_one_letter_code
_entity_poly.pdbx_strand_id
1 'polypeptide(L)'
;MGQLKTWALILGAAALTVGLSPALAQAPDQLVAAEAAPAAEAPPVLETASYADLFSIAFPAGWQVSEQADAPQLVADSAGASGSLPAMRTEVTWQEAPPREVVGESLESLRANGYTVTRYDAVTIDGVTAVRLWISGIPDALPNAFITYVGYPTATATITSYYGDTTDDIDPVLNAIHQSFARSQATSATPQVN
;
A
#
# COMPACT_ATOMS: atom_id res chain seq x y z
N MET A 1 -37.27 27.90 -69.54
CA MET A 1 -37.05 29.26 -70.07
C MET A 1 -36.18 30.00 -69.05
N GLY A 2 -34.87 30.05 -69.26
CA GLY A 2 -34.15 31.31 -69.53
C GLY A 2 -33.56 31.84 -68.21
N GLN A 3 -32.34 32.36 -68.10
CA GLN A 3 -31.37 32.80 -69.07
C GLN A 3 -30.03 32.97 -68.31
N LEU A 4 -28.92 32.54 -68.91
CA LEU A 4 -27.57 33.04 -68.60
C LEU A 4 -27.49 34.54 -68.86
N LYS A 5 -26.68 35.28 -68.09
CA LYS A 5 -25.93 36.51 -68.47
C LYS A 5 -25.47 37.27 -67.20
N THR A 6 -24.32 37.92 -67.07
CA THR A 6 -23.11 38.11 -67.90
C THR A 6 -22.00 38.57 -66.96
N TRP A 7 -20.77 38.40 -67.44
CA TRP A 7 -19.47 38.84 -66.97
C TRP A 7 -19.29 40.36 -66.78
N ALA A 8 -18.30 40.75 -65.97
CA ALA A 8 -17.05 41.46 -66.36
C ALA A 8 -16.41 42.12 -65.10
N LEU A 9 -15.19 41.74 -64.69
CA LEU A 9 -13.89 42.42 -64.99
C LEU A 9 -13.82 43.82 -64.34
N ILE A 10 -12.90 44.13 -63.41
CA ILE A 10 -11.51 44.56 -63.68
C ILE A 10 -10.67 44.58 -62.37
N LEU A 11 -9.36 44.34 -62.58
CA LEU A 11 -8.18 44.45 -61.72
C LEU A 11 -8.12 45.62 -60.71
N GLY A 12 -7.43 45.38 -59.59
CA GLY A 12 -6.80 46.42 -58.77
C GLY A 12 -5.72 45.84 -57.86
N ALA A 13 -4.47 46.17 -58.14
CA ALA A 13 -3.26 45.70 -57.46
C ALA A 13 -2.99 46.40 -56.11
N ALA A 14 -1.91 45.95 -55.45
CA ALA A 14 -1.20 46.55 -54.31
C ALA A 14 -1.73 46.16 -52.91
N ALA A 15 -0.92 45.96 -51.88
CA ALA A 15 0.53 45.83 -51.73
C ALA A 15 0.75 45.17 -50.35
N LEU A 16 1.81 44.37 -50.21
CA LEU A 16 2.27 43.86 -48.92
C LEU A 16 2.82 45.01 -48.08
N THR A 17 2.12 45.37 -47.01
CA THR A 17 2.68 46.16 -45.91
C THR A 17 2.53 45.36 -44.62
N VAL A 18 3.61 44.66 -44.26
CA VAL A 18 3.83 44.11 -42.93
C VAL A 18 4.02 45.30 -41.99
N GLY A 19 2.94 45.74 -41.36
CA GLY A 19 2.93 46.75 -40.31
C GLY A 19 2.96 46.08 -38.94
N LEU A 20 4.15 46.02 -38.33
CA LEU A 20 4.33 45.76 -36.89
C LEU A 20 3.66 46.90 -36.09
N SER A 21 2.69 46.57 -35.24
CA SER A 21 2.13 47.48 -34.24
C SER A 21 2.71 47.16 -32.85
N PRO A 22 3.07 48.16 -32.02
CA PRO A 22 3.71 47.95 -30.73
C PRO A 22 2.71 47.79 -29.58
N ALA A 23 3.11 46.95 -28.62
CA ALA A 23 2.85 46.93 -27.17
C ALA A 23 1.65 47.71 -26.58
N LEU A 24 0.76 47.01 -25.85
CA LEU A 24 0.82 46.94 -24.37
C LEU A 24 -0.37 46.16 -23.77
N ALA A 25 -0.06 45.56 -22.62
CA ALA A 25 -0.93 45.27 -21.48
C ALA A 25 -1.50 43.84 -21.32
N GLN A 26 -0.76 43.10 -20.47
CA GLN A 26 -1.27 42.20 -19.42
C GLN A 26 -1.66 40.78 -19.83
N ALA A 27 -0.66 39.90 -19.97
CA ALA A 27 -0.79 38.56 -19.42
C ALA A 27 -0.22 38.59 -17.99
N PRO A 28 -1.03 38.38 -16.95
CA PRO A 28 -0.55 38.36 -15.58
C PRO A 28 0.22 37.06 -15.32
N ASP A 29 1.40 37.18 -14.71
CA ASP A 29 1.86 36.39 -13.56
C ASP A 29 1.61 34.87 -13.51
N GLN A 30 1.60 34.13 -14.62
CA GLN A 30 1.62 32.65 -14.58
C GLN A 30 3.01 32.06 -14.27
N LEU A 31 3.89 32.82 -13.60
CA LEU A 31 5.23 32.38 -13.21
C LEU A 31 5.48 32.44 -11.69
N VAL A 32 4.45 32.60 -10.86
CA VAL A 32 4.57 32.52 -9.40
C VAL A 32 3.41 31.74 -8.80
N ALA A 33 3.38 30.44 -9.06
CA ALA A 33 2.84 29.41 -8.18
C ALA A 33 3.10 28.03 -8.82
N ALA A 34 4.38 27.67 -8.99
CA ALA A 34 4.72 26.31 -8.64
C ALA A 34 4.53 26.25 -7.11
N GLU A 35 3.27 26.13 -6.69
CA GLU A 35 2.91 25.68 -5.37
C GLU A 35 3.71 24.38 -5.23
N ALA A 36 4.74 24.44 -4.38
CA ALA A 36 5.51 23.26 -4.04
C ALA A 36 4.47 22.31 -3.45
N ALA A 37 3.97 21.38 -4.29
CA ALA A 37 3.21 20.26 -3.80
C ALA A 37 4.01 19.73 -2.61
N PRO A 38 3.39 19.59 -1.42
CA PRO A 38 4.11 19.09 -0.26
C PRO A 38 4.85 17.84 -0.72
N ALA A 39 6.17 17.81 -0.52
CA ALA A 39 6.97 16.67 -0.87
C ALA A 39 6.31 15.47 -0.21
N ALA A 40 5.79 14.53 -1.01
CA ALA A 40 5.22 13.32 -0.49
C ALA A 40 6.25 12.71 0.47
N GLU A 41 5.85 12.45 1.71
CA GLU A 41 6.75 11.84 2.69
C GLU A 41 7.31 10.55 2.07
N ALA A 42 8.63 10.42 2.11
CA ALA A 42 9.27 9.22 1.59
C ALA A 42 8.72 8.01 2.35
N PRO A 43 8.46 6.87 1.67
CA PRO A 43 7.98 5.67 2.34
C PRO A 43 8.97 5.29 3.46
N PRO A 44 8.48 4.74 4.58
CA PRO A 44 9.34 4.37 5.69
C PRO A 44 10.40 3.36 5.22
N VAL A 45 11.64 3.58 5.65
CA VAL A 45 12.71 2.60 5.47
C VAL A 45 12.33 1.36 6.28
N LEU A 46 12.41 0.18 5.67
CA LEU A 46 12.08 -1.09 6.32
C LEU A 46 13.34 -1.89 6.68
N GLU A 47 13.29 -2.54 7.84
CA GLU A 47 14.32 -3.44 8.36
C GLU A 47 13.74 -4.85 8.47
N THR A 48 14.44 -5.83 7.90
CA THR A 48 13.99 -7.23 7.91
C THR A 48 14.29 -7.89 9.25
N ALA A 49 13.25 -8.50 9.84
CA ALA A 49 13.33 -9.44 10.94
C ALA A 49 12.99 -10.85 10.42
N SER A 50 13.59 -11.86 11.06
CA SER A 50 13.34 -13.28 10.74
C SER A 50 12.95 -14.02 12.00
N TYR A 51 12.07 -15.02 11.87
CA TYR A 51 11.79 -15.98 12.93
C TYR A 51 12.42 -17.32 12.56
N ALA A 52 13.56 -17.63 13.20
CA ALA A 52 14.35 -18.82 12.91
C ALA A 52 14.51 -19.05 11.38
N ASP A 53 14.32 -20.29 10.93
CA ASP A 53 14.30 -20.66 9.51
C ASP A 53 12.87 -20.84 8.96
N LEU A 54 11.87 -20.18 9.55
CA LEU A 54 10.46 -20.31 9.12
C LEU A 54 10.02 -19.22 8.16
N PHE A 55 10.24 -17.96 8.53
CA PHE A 55 9.82 -16.81 7.73
C PHE A 55 10.63 -15.55 8.06
N SER A 56 10.53 -14.57 7.17
CA SER A 56 10.99 -13.20 7.39
C SER A 56 9.91 -12.18 7.01
N ILE A 57 10.01 -10.99 7.58
CA ILE A 57 9.14 -9.86 7.33
C ILE A 57 9.89 -8.57 7.65
N ALA A 58 9.58 -7.47 6.97
CA ALA A 58 10.19 -6.18 7.20
C ALA A 58 9.24 -5.22 7.94
N PHE A 59 9.78 -4.52 8.93
CA PHE A 59 9.08 -3.51 9.73
C PHE A 59 9.73 -2.14 9.54
N PRO A 60 9.02 -1.02 9.80
CA PRO A 60 9.66 0.29 9.75
C PRO A 60 10.85 0.37 10.71
N ALA A 61 11.91 1.05 10.27
CA ALA A 61 13.14 1.16 11.02
C ALA A 61 12.91 1.75 12.42
N GLY A 62 13.57 1.17 13.43
CA GLY A 62 13.45 1.60 14.82
C GLY A 62 12.25 1.03 15.59
N TRP A 63 11.44 0.15 14.99
CA TRP A 63 10.45 -0.63 15.73
C TRP A 63 11.12 -1.65 16.65
N GLN A 64 10.48 -1.94 17.78
CA GLN A 64 10.95 -2.96 18.72
C GLN A 64 10.38 -4.31 18.31
N VAL A 65 11.24 -5.23 17.89
CA VAL A 65 10.85 -6.58 17.44
C VAL A 65 11.24 -7.61 18.49
N SER A 66 10.30 -8.50 18.82
CA SER A 66 10.50 -9.58 19.79
C SER A 66 9.95 -10.91 19.28
N GLU A 67 10.73 -11.96 19.46
CA GLU A 67 10.29 -13.36 19.28
C GLU A 67 9.55 -13.82 20.52
N GLN A 68 8.43 -14.53 20.34
CA GLN A 68 7.71 -15.15 21.44
C GLN A 68 8.20 -16.59 21.64
N ALA A 69 8.44 -16.98 22.89
CA ALA A 69 9.05 -18.28 23.20
C ALA A 69 8.07 -19.46 23.05
N ASP A 70 6.78 -19.22 23.22
CA ASP A 70 5.76 -20.27 23.36
C ASP A 70 5.09 -20.63 22.03
N ALA A 71 5.30 -19.84 20.97
CA ALA A 71 4.70 -20.04 19.66
C ALA A 71 5.60 -19.45 18.56
N PRO A 72 5.53 -19.96 17.32
CA PRO A 72 6.25 -19.36 16.19
C PRO A 72 5.65 -18.00 15.83
N GLN A 73 6.03 -16.98 16.59
CA GLN A 73 5.46 -15.64 16.56
C GLN A 73 6.51 -14.55 16.70
N LEU A 74 6.39 -13.53 15.85
CA LEU A 74 7.03 -12.22 16.02
C LEU A 74 6.01 -11.18 16.46
N VAL A 75 6.41 -10.29 17.36
CA VAL A 75 5.67 -9.09 17.73
C VAL A 75 6.58 -7.90 17.50
N ALA A 76 6.10 -6.92 16.73
CA ALA A 76 6.80 -5.68 16.45
C ALA A 76 5.94 -4.49 16.89
N ASP A 77 6.47 -3.67 17.77
CA ASP A 77 5.79 -2.48 18.30
C ASP A 77 6.45 -1.21 17.75
N SER A 78 5.62 -0.25 17.31
CA SER A 78 6.12 1.06 16.91
C SER A 78 6.68 1.81 18.12
N ALA A 79 7.59 2.75 17.90
CA ALA A 79 8.12 3.63 18.95
C ALA A 79 7.09 4.66 19.48
N GLY A 80 5.79 4.41 19.29
CA GLY A 80 4.69 5.36 19.47
C GLY A 80 4.22 5.96 18.15
N ALA A 81 3.32 6.96 18.23
CA ALA A 81 2.96 7.77 17.08
C ALA A 81 4.13 8.69 16.71
N SER A 82 4.51 8.71 15.44
CA SER A 82 5.64 9.50 14.94
C SER A 82 5.34 10.07 13.57
N GLY A 83 5.51 11.38 13.39
CA GLY A 83 5.14 12.06 12.15
C GLY A 83 3.65 11.89 11.83
N SER A 84 3.36 11.37 10.64
CA SER A 84 2.02 11.06 10.11
C SER A 84 1.50 9.65 10.47
N LEU A 85 2.32 8.81 11.14
CA LEU A 85 1.95 7.43 11.47
C LEU A 85 1.42 7.30 12.91
N PRO A 86 0.27 6.63 13.12
CA PRO A 86 -0.25 6.34 14.44
C PRO A 86 0.62 5.33 15.19
N ALA A 87 0.32 5.11 16.46
CA ALA A 87 0.86 3.96 17.17
C ALA A 87 0.38 2.66 16.50
N MET A 88 1.28 1.67 16.40
CA MET A 88 1.01 0.42 15.71
C MET A 88 1.68 -0.74 16.43
N ARG A 89 1.08 -1.92 16.28
CA ARG A 89 1.64 -3.20 16.69
C ARG A 89 1.37 -4.24 15.62
N THR A 90 2.39 -4.93 15.15
CA THR A 90 2.26 -6.03 14.20
C THR A 90 2.63 -7.35 14.85
N GLU A 91 1.74 -8.32 14.73
CA GLU A 91 1.96 -9.70 15.15
C GLU A 91 2.03 -10.59 13.90
N VAL A 92 3.03 -11.46 13.84
CA VAL A 92 3.14 -12.48 12.79
C VAL A 92 3.13 -13.83 13.47
N THR A 93 2.17 -14.69 13.14
CA THR A 93 2.06 -16.04 13.69
C THR A 93 2.11 -17.08 12.58
N TRP A 94 2.75 -18.21 12.85
CA TRP A 94 2.74 -19.37 11.98
C TRP A 94 1.91 -20.50 12.58
N GLN A 95 0.96 -21.04 11.83
CA GLN A 95 0.10 -22.13 12.28
C GLN A 95 0.23 -23.31 11.33
N GLU A 96 0.42 -24.52 11.86
CA GLU A 96 0.43 -25.77 11.10
C GLU A 96 -0.99 -26.25 10.78
N ALA A 97 -1.80 -25.35 10.21
CA ALA A 97 -3.17 -25.60 9.79
C ALA A 97 -3.43 -24.95 8.43
N PRO A 98 -4.26 -25.57 7.57
CA PRO A 98 -4.56 -25.03 6.26
C PRO A 98 -5.41 -23.75 6.36
N PRO A 99 -5.38 -22.88 5.36
CA PRO A 99 -6.03 -21.56 5.40
C PRO A 99 -7.53 -21.61 5.66
N ARG A 100 -8.19 -22.67 5.19
CA ARG A 100 -9.64 -22.84 5.38
C ARG A 100 -10.02 -22.94 6.86
N GLU A 101 -9.18 -23.58 7.66
CA GLU A 101 -9.40 -23.76 9.09
C GLU A 101 -9.08 -22.46 9.83
N VAL A 102 -7.86 -21.94 9.64
CA VAL A 102 -7.38 -20.72 10.30
C VAL A 102 -8.25 -19.49 10.01
N VAL A 103 -8.60 -19.27 8.74
CA VAL A 103 -9.47 -18.15 8.34
C VAL A 103 -10.89 -18.35 8.89
N GLY A 104 -11.40 -19.58 8.88
CA GLY A 104 -12.73 -19.90 9.41
C GLY A 104 -12.86 -19.56 10.89
N GLU A 105 -11.94 -20.08 11.70
CA GLU A 105 -11.88 -19.80 13.14
C GLU A 105 -11.68 -18.32 13.44
N SER A 106 -10.83 -17.64 12.66
CA SER A 106 -10.59 -16.21 12.83
C SER A 106 -11.84 -15.38 12.56
N LEU A 107 -12.59 -15.67 11.49
CA LEU A 107 -13.85 -14.98 11.18
C LEU A 107 -14.93 -15.24 12.24
N GLU A 108 -14.98 -16.45 12.81
CA GLU A 108 -15.87 -16.76 13.94
C GLU A 108 -15.50 -15.97 15.19
N SER A 109 -14.20 -15.88 15.50
CA SER A 109 -13.70 -15.08 16.62
C SER A 109 -14.00 -13.58 16.44
N LEU A 110 -13.77 -13.02 15.25
CA LEU A 110 -14.10 -11.62 14.94
C LEU A 110 -15.60 -11.35 15.18
N ARG A 111 -16.47 -12.26 14.73
CA ARG A 111 -17.92 -12.16 14.95
C ARG A 111 -18.28 -12.27 16.42
N ALA A 112 -17.69 -13.21 17.16
CA ALA A 112 -17.95 -13.42 18.57
C ALA A 112 -17.57 -12.20 19.42
N ASN A 113 -16.50 -11.51 19.05
CA ASN A 113 -16.03 -10.28 19.71
C ASN A 113 -16.77 -9.01 19.23
N GLY A 114 -17.67 -9.13 18.24
CA GLY A 114 -18.44 -8.00 17.72
C GLY A 114 -17.64 -7.04 16.83
N TYR A 115 -16.50 -7.47 16.29
CA TYR A 115 -15.68 -6.65 15.41
C TYR A 115 -16.28 -6.61 14.01
N THR A 116 -16.00 -5.53 13.28
CA THR A 116 -16.55 -5.30 11.95
C THR A 116 -15.47 -5.47 10.88
N VAL A 117 -15.70 -6.35 9.91
CA VAL A 117 -14.89 -6.40 8.68
C VAL A 117 -15.37 -5.28 7.76
N THR A 118 -14.53 -4.28 7.53
CA THR A 118 -14.87 -3.10 6.72
C THR A 118 -14.50 -3.25 5.25
N ARG A 119 -13.42 -3.98 4.96
CA ARG A 119 -12.91 -4.28 3.62
C ARG A 119 -12.26 -5.66 3.61
N TYR A 120 -12.30 -6.32 2.46
CA TYR A 120 -11.49 -7.51 2.20
C TYR A 120 -10.99 -7.52 0.75
N ASP A 121 -9.83 -8.12 0.52
CA ASP A 121 -9.31 -8.39 -0.81
C ASP A 121 -8.48 -9.68 -0.84
N ALA A 122 -8.02 -10.04 -2.03
CA ALA A 122 -7.05 -11.10 -2.25
C ALA A 122 -5.84 -10.54 -2.98
N VAL A 123 -4.65 -10.99 -2.56
CA VAL A 123 -3.37 -10.57 -3.15
C VAL A 123 -2.44 -11.77 -3.31
N THR A 124 -1.30 -11.55 -3.95
CA THR A 124 -0.21 -12.54 -3.99
C THR A 124 0.93 -12.04 -3.09
N ILE A 125 1.37 -12.87 -2.16
CA ILE A 125 2.52 -12.63 -1.27
C ILE A 125 3.40 -13.87 -1.35
N ASP A 126 4.71 -13.68 -1.57
CA ASP A 126 5.67 -14.78 -1.71
C ASP A 126 5.24 -15.84 -2.76
N GLY A 127 4.63 -15.39 -3.86
CA GLY A 127 4.11 -16.28 -4.92
C GLY A 127 2.86 -17.08 -4.55
N VAL A 128 2.26 -16.84 -3.37
CA VAL A 128 1.11 -17.56 -2.84
C VAL A 128 -0.09 -16.61 -2.69
N THR A 129 -1.30 -17.12 -2.93
CA THR A 129 -2.53 -16.36 -2.70
C THR A 129 -2.72 -16.11 -1.20
N ALA A 130 -2.93 -14.85 -0.85
CA ALA A 130 -3.23 -14.40 0.50
C ALA A 130 -4.56 -13.63 0.51
N VAL A 131 -5.27 -13.72 1.63
CA VAL A 131 -6.51 -12.97 1.89
C VAL A 131 -6.21 -11.87 2.87
N ARG A 132 -6.75 -10.68 2.64
CA ARG A 132 -6.60 -9.54 3.55
C ARG A 132 -7.94 -9.04 4.04
N LEU A 133 -7.97 -8.63 5.30
CA LEU A 133 -9.13 -8.07 5.97
C LEU A 133 -8.76 -6.77 6.67
N TRP A 134 -9.63 -5.78 6.58
CA TRP A 134 -9.59 -4.59 7.44
C TRP A 134 -10.71 -4.70 8.46
N ILE A 135 -10.34 -4.53 9.72
CA ILE A 135 -11.19 -4.71 10.88
C ILE A 135 -11.28 -3.39 11.63
N SER A 136 -12.47 -3.06 12.13
CA SER A 136 -12.70 -1.94 13.05
C SER A 136 -13.57 -2.36 14.23
N GLY A 137 -13.62 -1.49 15.25
CA GLY A 137 -14.41 -1.70 16.45
C GLY A 137 -13.73 -2.63 17.46
N ILE A 138 -12.41 -2.78 17.38
CA ILE A 138 -11.63 -3.44 18.41
C ILE A 138 -11.62 -2.52 19.64
N PRO A 139 -11.97 -3.00 20.84
CA PRO A 139 -11.81 -2.21 22.06
C PRO A 139 -10.31 -1.95 22.31
N ASP A 140 -10.00 -0.95 23.12
CA ASP A 140 -8.63 -0.52 23.48
C ASP A 140 -8.01 0.54 22.55
N ALA A 141 -6.71 0.79 22.75
CA ALA A 141 -5.99 1.93 22.17
C ALA A 141 -5.74 1.83 20.66
N LEU A 142 -5.89 0.63 20.08
CA LEU A 142 -5.68 0.35 18.65
C LEU A 142 -6.98 -0.22 18.06
N PRO A 143 -7.96 0.64 17.73
CA PRO A 143 -9.33 0.22 17.42
C PRO A 143 -9.49 -0.43 16.04
N ASN A 144 -8.43 -0.43 15.23
CA ASN A 144 -8.41 -0.97 13.88
C ASN A 144 -7.35 -2.07 13.75
N ALA A 145 -7.60 -3.03 12.86
CA ALA A 145 -6.59 -4.02 12.47
C ALA A 145 -6.61 -4.30 10.98
N PHE A 146 -5.44 -4.59 10.45
CA PHE A 146 -5.24 -5.11 9.10
C PHE A 146 -4.66 -6.52 9.22
N ILE A 147 -5.38 -7.51 8.71
CA ILE A 147 -5.01 -8.93 8.83
C ILE A 147 -4.72 -9.48 7.44
N THR A 148 -3.61 -10.18 7.27
CA THR A 148 -3.28 -10.97 6.08
C THR A 148 -3.10 -12.43 6.47
N TYR A 149 -3.78 -13.33 5.76
CA TYR A 149 -3.55 -14.77 5.84
C TYR A 149 -2.81 -15.24 4.58
N VAL A 150 -1.56 -15.67 4.72
CA VAL A 150 -0.75 -16.25 3.64
C VAL A 150 -0.85 -17.76 3.72
N GLY A 151 -1.46 -18.37 2.71
CA GLY A 151 -1.96 -19.73 2.81
C GLY A 151 -1.17 -20.80 2.07
N TYR A 152 -0.57 -21.74 2.80
CA TYR A 152 0.13 -22.90 2.25
C TYR A 152 -0.74 -24.17 2.35
N PRO A 153 -0.40 -25.28 1.66
CA PRO A 153 -1.23 -26.48 1.68
C PRO A 153 -1.50 -27.06 3.08
N THR A 154 -0.56 -26.90 4.02
CA THR A 154 -0.62 -27.47 5.37
C THR A 154 -0.32 -26.45 6.47
N ALA A 155 -0.22 -25.16 6.13
CA ALA A 155 0.17 -24.13 7.08
C ALA A 155 -0.37 -22.77 6.66
N THR A 156 -0.50 -21.86 7.61
CA THR A 156 -0.95 -20.49 7.36
C THR A 156 -0.10 -19.53 8.20
N ALA A 157 0.45 -18.51 7.55
CA ALA A 157 1.01 -17.37 8.27
C ALA A 157 -0.08 -16.30 8.42
N THR A 158 -0.29 -15.80 9.63
CA THR A 158 -1.22 -14.70 9.91
C THR A 158 -0.43 -13.49 10.35
N ILE A 159 -0.55 -12.39 9.60
CA ILE A 159 0.07 -11.10 9.88
C ILE A 159 -1.04 -10.16 10.29
N THR A 160 -1.03 -9.68 11.53
CA THR A 160 -2.03 -8.74 12.05
C THR A 160 -1.36 -7.46 12.49
N SER A 161 -1.65 -6.35 11.83
CA SER A 161 -1.23 -5.02 12.26
C SER A 161 -2.40 -4.30 12.91
N TYR A 162 -2.32 -4.07 14.22
CA TYR A 162 -3.22 -3.20 14.98
C TYR A 162 -2.73 -1.76 14.89
N TYR A 163 -3.65 -0.82 14.74
CA TYR A 163 -3.31 0.60 14.62
C TYR A 163 -4.39 1.51 15.20
N GLY A 164 -3.95 2.73 15.54
CA GLY A 164 -4.79 3.82 16.04
C GLY A 164 -5.75 4.39 14.99
N ASP A 165 -6.09 5.67 15.14
CA ASP A 165 -6.90 6.39 14.15
C ASP A 165 -6.24 6.39 12.77
N THR A 166 -7.06 6.22 11.74
CA THR A 166 -6.61 6.19 10.34
C THR A 166 -6.14 7.56 9.87
N THR A 167 -4.92 7.62 9.36
CA THR A 167 -4.43 8.72 8.53
C THR A 167 -4.41 8.28 7.06
N ASP A 168 -4.42 9.23 6.11
CA ASP A 168 -4.41 8.89 4.68
C ASP A 168 -3.15 8.08 4.26
N ASP A 169 -2.10 8.13 5.08
CA ASP A 169 -0.79 7.51 4.80
C ASP A 169 -0.62 6.09 5.38
N ILE A 170 -1.61 5.55 6.10
CA ILE A 170 -1.46 4.27 6.82
C ILE A 170 -1.51 3.05 5.89
N ASP A 171 -2.38 3.08 4.87
CA ASP A 171 -2.61 1.96 3.95
C ASP A 171 -1.34 1.56 3.18
N PRO A 172 -0.56 2.50 2.60
CA PRO A 172 0.72 2.17 1.97
C PRO A 172 1.72 1.49 2.91
N VAL A 173 1.82 1.93 4.17
CA VAL A 173 2.73 1.36 5.16
C VAL A 173 2.30 -0.04 5.56
N LEU A 174 1.02 -0.23 5.88
CA LEU A 174 0.42 -1.54 6.18
C LEU A 174 0.66 -2.52 5.03
N ASN A 175 0.44 -2.07 3.80
CA ASN A 175 0.68 -2.89 2.62
C ASN A 175 2.15 -3.26 2.45
N ALA A 176 3.07 -2.31 2.63
CA ALA A 176 4.51 -2.55 2.50
C ALA A 176 5.00 -3.59 3.53
N ILE A 177 4.59 -3.45 4.79
CA ILE A 177 4.90 -4.41 5.86
C ILE A 177 4.38 -5.81 5.48
N HIS A 178 3.08 -5.92 5.17
CA HIS A 178 2.47 -7.23 4.91
C HIS A 178 2.97 -7.88 3.59
N GLN A 179 3.32 -7.09 2.57
CA GLN A 179 3.89 -7.62 1.31
C GLN A 179 5.33 -8.08 1.44
N SER A 180 6.06 -7.59 2.44
CA SER A 180 7.46 -7.99 2.68
C SER A 180 7.62 -9.39 3.27
N PHE A 181 6.51 -10.03 3.65
CA PHE A 181 6.53 -11.38 4.18
C PHE A 181 7.06 -12.39 3.14
N ALA A 182 8.01 -13.21 3.57
CA ALA A 182 8.54 -14.31 2.78
C ALA A 182 8.70 -15.55 3.67
N ARG A 183 8.33 -16.72 3.14
CA ARG A 183 8.63 -17.99 3.78
C ARG A 183 10.08 -18.35 3.53
N SER A 184 10.77 -18.76 4.59
CA SER A 184 12.10 -19.32 4.46
C SER A 184 12.02 -20.65 3.69
N GLN A 185 12.76 -20.75 2.59
CA GLN A 185 12.91 -22.01 1.87
C GLN A 185 13.80 -22.93 2.72
N ALA A 186 13.34 -24.16 3.00
CA ALA A 186 14.22 -25.17 3.55
C ALA A 186 15.35 -25.41 2.53
N THR A 187 16.56 -24.97 2.85
CA THR A 187 17.72 -25.23 2.00
C THR A 187 17.96 -26.74 2.05
N SER A 188 17.48 -27.45 1.03
CA SER A 188 17.79 -28.87 0.86
C SER A 188 19.29 -28.96 0.58
N ALA A 189 20.08 -29.23 1.61
CA ALA A 189 21.50 -29.51 1.46
C ALA A 189 21.62 -30.73 0.53
N THR A 190 22.06 -30.51 -0.70
CA THR A 190 22.42 -31.59 -1.63
C THR A 190 23.52 -32.41 -0.95
N PRO A 191 23.36 -33.72 -0.73
CA PRO A 191 24.44 -34.55 -0.22
C PRO A 191 25.56 -34.53 -1.27
N GLN A 192 26.67 -33.87 -0.95
CA GLN A 192 27.88 -33.98 -1.73
C GLN A 192 28.44 -35.40 -1.50
N VAL A 193 28.08 -36.32 -2.39
CA VAL A 193 28.72 -37.63 -2.49
C VAL A 193 30.16 -37.40 -2.97
N ASN A 194 31.12 -37.62 -2.08
CA ASN A 194 32.52 -37.86 -2.42
C ASN A 194 32.73 -39.36 -2.64
#